data_AF-A0A7Z9MVX0-F1
#
_entry.id   AF-A0A7Z9MVX0-F1
#
_cell.length_a   1.000
_cell.length_b   1.000
_cell.length_c   1.000
_cell.angle_alpha   90.00
_cell.angle_beta   90.00
_cell.angle_gamma   90.00
#
_symmetry.space_group_name_H-M   'P 1'
#
loop_
_entity.id
_entity.type
_entity.pdbx_description
1 polymer ?
#
loop_
_entity_poly.entity_id
_entity_poly.type
_entity_poly.pdbx_seq_one_letter_code
_entity_poly.pdbx_strand_id
1 'polypeptide(L)'
;MGVKIPPLLQVKIILLRNVATYGFVKTHLVNIPTVRDYLRDRGLVQDIDLLPMGSAWLTDVSHLSDVEVAAAALADTLANMREVLGPIPFGVILLPNLQHLYPVRFKKYLTHMGMSPMTRDAAQPYVAIRSALEARHISVVEVLDALRATGDPQLVFYNDAHFNAKGHKVIAKVVGDWVGTR
;
A
#
# COMPACT_ATOMS: atom_id res chain seq x y z
N MET A 1 -19.24 26.02 -21.45
CA MET A 1 -18.43 26.74 -20.45
C MET A 1 -17.28 25.83 -20.05
N GLY A 2 -16.03 26.21 -20.36
CA GLY A 2 -14.87 25.38 -20.01
C GLY A 2 -14.68 25.37 -18.49
N VAL A 3 -14.61 24.18 -17.89
CA VAL A 3 -14.24 24.02 -16.48
C VAL A 3 -12.86 24.65 -16.31
N LYS A 4 -12.76 25.74 -15.54
CA LYS A 4 -11.47 26.35 -15.19
C LYS A 4 -10.74 25.36 -14.28
N ILE A 5 -9.84 24.59 -14.88
CA ILE A 5 -8.94 23.71 -14.15
C ILE A 5 -8.02 24.61 -13.30
N PRO A 6 -7.92 24.39 -11.97
CA PRO A 6 -7.01 25.16 -11.12
C PRO A 6 -5.58 25.14 -11.67
N PRO A 7 -4.82 26.26 -11.63
CA PRO A 7 -3.48 26.34 -12.21
C PRO A 7 -2.54 25.20 -11.79
N LEU A 8 -2.64 24.74 -10.54
CA LEU A 8 -1.83 23.64 -10.01
C LEU A 8 -2.21 22.27 -10.60
N LEU A 9 -3.51 22.04 -10.85
CA LEU A 9 -3.97 20.84 -11.53
C LEU A 9 -3.51 20.86 -13.01
N GLN A 10 -3.43 22.03 -13.63
CA GLN A 10 -2.88 22.18 -14.99
C GLN A 10 -1.39 21.80 -15.03
N VAL A 11 -0.58 22.25 -14.05
CA VAL A 11 0.84 21.84 -13.93
C VAL A 11 0.95 20.32 -13.80
N LYS A 12 0.14 19.69 -12.94
CA LYS A 12 0.12 18.22 -12.80
C LYS A 12 -0.28 17.52 -14.11
N ILE A 13 -1.28 18.03 -14.83
CA ILE A 13 -1.72 17.47 -16.12
C ILE A 13 -0.63 17.61 -17.19
N ILE A 14 0.05 18.75 -17.24
CA ILE A 14 1.18 18.97 -18.17
C ILE A 14 2.32 18.01 -17.85
N LEU A 15 2.66 17.85 -16.57
CA LEU A 15 3.67 16.90 -16.12
C LEU A 15 3.26 15.46 -16.49
N LEU A 16 2.01 15.05 -16.26
CA LEU A 16 1.54 13.69 -16.62
C LEU A 16 1.67 13.39 -18.12
N ARG A 17 1.59 14.40 -18.99
CA ARG A 17 1.84 14.24 -20.44
C ARG A 17 3.32 14.10 -20.78
N ASN A 18 4.23 14.40 -19.85
CA ASN A 18 5.65 14.13 -19.93
C ASN A 18 6.07 13.22 -18.76
N VAL A 19 5.86 11.91 -18.93
CA VAL A 19 6.12 10.89 -17.90
C VAL A 19 7.54 10.94 -17.34
N ALA A 20 8.54 11.31 -18.15
CA ALA A 20 9.92 11.42 -17.68
C ALA A 20 10.09 12.59 -16.67
N THR A 21 9.59 13.78 -17.00
CA THR A 21 9.62 14.93 -16.08
C THR A 21 8.74 14.69 -14.86
N TYR A 22 7.55 14.12 -15.04
CA TYR A 22 6.68 13.75 -13.93
C TYR A 22 7.33 12.73 -13.01
N GLY A 23 7.92 11.68 -13.57
CA GLY A 23 8.70 10.68 -12.84
C GLY A 23 9.84 11.32 -12.08
N PHE A 24 10.66 12.16 -12.73
CA PHE A 24 11.77 12.87 -12.09
C PHE A 24 11.33 13.71 -10.88
N VAL A 25 10.25 14.49 -11.03
CA VAL A 25 9.66 15.26 -9.93
C VAL A 25 9.18 14.30 -8.83
N LYS A 26 8.44 13.25 -9.21
CA LYS A 26 7.80 12.34 -8.27
C LYS A 26 8.74 11.41 -7.52
N THR A 27 9.87 11.02 -8.10
CA THR A 27 10.76 9.99 -7.52
C THR A 27 12.10 10.55 -7.07
N HIS A 28 12.58 11.65 -7.66
CA HIS A 28 13.90 12.23 -7.35
C HIS A 28 13.81 13.55 -6.58
N LEU A 29 13.05 14.53 -7.08
CA LEU A 29 12.99 15.85 -6.42
C LEU A 29 12.38 15.80 -5.03
N VAL A 30 11.35 14.97 -4.81
CA VAL A 30 10.73 14.80 -3.48
C VAL A 30 11.63 14.10 -2.45
N ASN A 31 12.77 13.55 -2.85
CA ASN A 31 13.75 13.04 -1.89
C ASN A 31 14.61 14.16 -1.29
N ILE A 32 14.62 15.36 -1.91
CA ILE A 32 15.31 16.54 -1.36
C ILE A 32 14.34 17.23 -0.40
N PRO A 33 14.62 17.27 0.93
CA PRO A 33 13.65 17.75 1.92
C PRO A 33 13.08 19.14 1.63
N THR A 34 13.94 20.11 1.31
CA THR A 34 13.52 21.48 0.99
C THR A 34 12.60 21.55 -0.23
N VAL A 35 12.88 20.75 -1.26
CA VAL A 35 12.05 20.72 -2.48
C VAL A 35 10.73 20.03 -2.21
N ARG A 36 10.74 18.90 -1.49
CA ARG A 36 9.52 18.19 -1.06
C ARG A 36 8.60 19.10 -0.27
N ASP A 37 9.13 19.78 0.73
CA ASP A 37 8.34 20.62 1.62
C ASP A 37 7.75 21.81 0.83
N TYR A 38 8.54 22.45 -0.04
CA TYR A 38 8.04 23.45 -0.99
C TYR A 38 6.90 22.92 -1.87
N LEU A 39 7.06 21.73 -2.46
CA LEU A 39 6.04 21.13 -3.32
C LEU A 39 4.77 20.78 -2.54
N ARG A 40 4.90 20.34 -1.28
CA ARG A 40 3.79 20.03 -0.39
C ARG A 40 3.02 21.30 0.01
N ASP A 41 3.73 22.34 0.40
CA ASP A 41 3.13 23.62 0.81
C ASP A 41 2.36 24.29 -0.34
N ARG A 42 2.77 24.01 -1.58
CA ARG A 42 2.07 24.44 -2.81
C ARG A 42 0.96 23.50 -3.27
N GLY A 43 0.71 22.40 -2.56
CA GLY A 43 -0.28 21.39 -2.93
C GLY A 43 0.05 20.61 -4.22
N LEU A 44 1.30 20.65 -4.68
CA LEU A 44 1.78 19.92 -5.85
C LEU A 44 2.10 18.46 -5.53
N VAL A 45 2.39 18.18 -4.26
CA VAL A 45 2.59 16.84 -3.70
C VAL A 45 1.70 16.68 -2.48
N GLN A 46 0.96 15.58 -2.41
CA GLN A 46 0.16 15.24 -1.24
C GLN A 46 1.04 14.59 -0.17
N ASP A 47 0.69 14.83 1.10
CA ASP A 47 1.24 14.07 2.21
C ASP A 47 0.72 12.63 2.13
N ILE A 48 1.62 11.68 1.86
CA ILE A 48 1.28 10.28 1.65
C ILE A 48 0.61 9.66 2.89
N ASP A 49 0.91 10.16 4.09
CA ASP A 49 0.31 9.67 5.33
C ASP A 49 -1.16 10.07 5.45
N LEU A 50 -1.61 11.06 4.67
CA LEU A 50 -2.99 11.54 4.68
C LEU A 50 -3.82 10.92 3.55
N LEU A 51 -3.22 10.10 2.69
CA LEU A 51 -3.95 9.47 1.60
C LEU A 51 -4.82 8.32 2.12
N PRO A 52 -6.08 8.23 1.64
CA PRO A 52 -6.91 7.07 1.91
C PRO A 52 -6.32 5.86 1.17
N MET A 53 -5.86 4.86 1.93
CA MET A 53 -5.27 3.61 1.41
C MET A 53 -6.34 2.57 1.06
N GLY A 54 -7.45 3.03 0.48
CA GLY A 54 -8.67 2.26 0.21
C GLY A 54 -9.90 2.86 0.88
N SER A 55 -11.01 2.13 0.83
CA SER A 55 -12.26 2.53 1.47
C SER A 55 -12.14 2.51 2.99
N ALA A 56 -12.62 3.54 3.68
CA ALA A 56 -12.47 3.68 5.14
C ALA A 56 -13.08 2.51 5.94
N TRP A 57 -14.15 1.89 5.43
CA TRP A 57 -14.83 0.75 6.05
C TRP A 57 -13.91 -0.47 6.20
N LEU A 58 -12.88 -0.63 5.35
CA LEU A 58 -11.94 -1.75 5.43
C LEU A 58 -11.19 -1.79 6.77
N THR A 59 -11.00 -0.62 7.38
CA THR A 59 -10.35 -0.50 8.69
C THR A 59 -11.34 -0.30 9.82
N ASP A 60 -12.65 -0.23 9.55
CA ASP A 60 -13.67 -0.14 10.60
C ASP A 60 -13.88 -1.50 11.25
N VAL A 61 -13.69 -1.56 12.56
CA VAL A 61 -13.87 -2.81 13.31
C VAL A 61 -15.34 -3.28 13.30
N SER A 62 -16.30 -2.37 13.08
CA SER A 62 -17.72 -2.73 12.96
C SER A 62 -18.06 -3.42 11.64
N HIS A 63 -17.17 -3.33 10.63
CA HIS A 63 -17.31 -3.94 9.32
C HIS A 63 -16.43 -5.18 9.14
N LEU A 64 -15.93 -5.78 10.24
CA LEU A 64 -15.06 -6.97 10.16
C LEU A 64 -15.68 -8.09 9.33
N SER A 65 -16.97 -8.39 9.53
CA SER A 65 -17.68 -9.42 8.76
C SER A 65 -17.68 -9.14 7.26
N ASP A 66 -17.86 -7.87 6.86
CA ASP A 66 -17.85 -7.49 5.44
C ASP A 66 -16.45 -7.67 4.83
N VAL A 67 -15.41 -7.35 5.61
CA VAL A 67 -14.01 -7.57 5.22
C VAL A 67 -13.71 -9.06 5.08
N GLU A 68 -14.19 -9.89 6.02
CA GLU A 68 -14.01 -11.35 5.98
C GLU A 68 -14.72 -11.98 4.78
N VAL A 69 -15.92 -11.52 4.44
CA VAL A 69 -16.65 -11.96 3.24
C VAL A 69 -15.87 -11.60 1.96
N ALA A 70 -15.37 -10.37 1.86
CA ALA A 70 -14.57 -9.95 0.72
C ALA A 70 -13.25 -10.73 0.62
N ALA A 71 -12.59 -10.99 1.75
CA ALA A 71 -11.37 -11.78 1.81
C ALA A 71 -11.59 -13.24 1.40
N ALA A 72 -12.71 -13.84 1.82
CA ALA A 72 -13.10 -15.19 1.42
C ALA A 72 -13.31 -15.28 -0.11
N ALA A 73 -14.04 -14.33 -0.70
CA ALA A 73 -14.27 -14.29 -2.15
C ALA A 73 -12.97 -14.13 -2.96
N LEU A 74 -12.05 -13.29 -2.48
CA LEU A 74 -10.71 -13.17 -3.07
C LEU A 74 -9.95 -14.51 -2.99
N ALA A 75 -9.96 -15.15 -1.82
CA ALA A 75 -9.26 -16.39 -1.61
C ALA A 75 -9.85 -17.56 -2.43
N ASP A 76 -11.18 -17.61 -2.60
CA ASP A 76 -11.85 -18.57 -3.50
C ASP A 76 -11.40 -18.37 -4.95
N THR A 77 -11.31 -17.12 -5.39
CA THR A 77 -10.81 -16.80 -6.74
C THR A 77 -9.38 -17.31 -6.94
N LEU A 78 -8.51 -17.08 -5.95
CA LEU A 78 -7.11 -17.52 -6.01
C LEU A 78 -6.98 -19.06 -5.90
N ALA A 79 -7.87 -19.72 -5.16
CA ALA A 79 -7.93 -21.18 -5.10
C ALA A 79 -8.30 -21.74 -6.48
N ASN A 80 -9.34 -21.19 -7.13
CA ASN A 80 -9.72 -21.58 -8.48
C ASN A 80 -8.56 -21.37 -9.49
N MET A 81 -7.81 -20.28 -9.36
CA MET A 81 -6.61 -20.06 -10.17
C MET A 81 -5.53 -21.11 -9.94
N ARG A 82 -5.28 -21.52 -8.68
CA ARG A 82 -4.35 -22.61 -8.36
C ARG A 82 -4.77 -23.91 -9.04
N GLU A 83 -6.06 -24.26 -8.99
CA GLU A 83 -6.57 -25.46 -9.66
C GLU A 83 -6.36 -25.42 -11.17
N VAL A 84 -6.55 -24.25 -11.81
CA VAL A 84 -6.28 -24.06 -13.25
C VAL A 84 -4.79 -24.21 -13.57
N LEU A 85 -3.90 -23.78 -12.68
CA LEU A 85 -2.45 -23.91 -12.85
C LEU A 85 -1.94 -25.34 -12.62
N GLY A 86 -2.73 -26.20 -11.98
CA GLY A 86 -2.41 -27.60 -11.72
C GLY A 86 -1.13 -27.75 -10.86
N PRO A 87 -0.10 -28.46 -11.34
CA PRO A 87 1.07 -28.81 -10.52
C PRO A 87 2.07 -27.66 -10.31
N ILE A 88 1.86 -26.49 -10.95
CA ILE A 88 2.78 -25.36 -10.81
C ILE A 88 2.72 -24.83 -9.38
N PRO A 89 3.87 -24.69 -8.67
CA PRO A 89 3.89 -24.11 -7.33
C PRO A 89 3.22 -22.74 -7.30
N PHE A 90 2.20 -22.62 -6.46
CA PHE A 90 1.40 -21.40 -6.32
C PHE A 90 1.55 -20.81 -4.92
N GLY A 91 1.73 -19.49 -4.86
CA GLY A 91 1.79 -18.73 -3.63
C GLY A 91 1.42 -17.28 -3.85
N VAL A 92 0.94 -16.64 -2.79
CA VAL A 92 0.46 -15.27 -2.79
C VAL A 92 1.36 -14.43 -1.90
N ILE A 93 1.96 -13.38 -2.48
CA ILE A 93 2.74 -12.41 -1.71
C ILE A 93 1.77 -11.40 -1.13
N LEU A 94 1.68 -11.37 0.21
CA LEU A 94 0.79 -10.46 0.90
C LEU A 94 1.55 -9.19 1.27
N LEU A 95 1.32 -8.12 0.51
CA LEU A 95 1.97 -6.82 0.71
C LEU A 95 1.17 -5.98 1.74
N PRO A 96 1.81 -5.47 2.80
CA PRO A 96 1.14 -4.53 3.69
C PRO A 96 0.98 -3.17 3.02
N ASN A 97 -0.12 -2.49 3.30
CA ASN A 97 -0.27 -1.08 2.91
C ASN A 97 0.56 -0.18 3.85
N LEU A 98 0.68 1.12 3.51
CA LEU A 98 1.41 2.12 4.30
C LEU A 98 0.97 2.17 5.76
N GLN A 99 -0.35 2.14 6.00
CA GLN A 99 -0.95 2.31 7.32
C GLN A 99 -0.69 1.09 8.22
N HIS A 100 -0.70 -0.11 7.63
CA HIS A 100 -0.34 -1.34 8.31
C HIS A 100 1.16 -1.42 8.57
N LEU A 101 1.99 -1.04 7.59
CA LEU A 101 3.44 -1.05 7.72
C LEU A 101 3.93 -0.08 8.81
N TYR A 102 3.32 1.11 8.90
CA TYR A 102 3.72 2.19 9.80
C TYR A 102 2.58 2.64 10.73
N PRO A 103 2.45 2.05 11.93
CA PRO A 103 1.37 2.38 12.87
C PRO A 103 1.31 3.87 13.25
N VAL A 104 2.45 4.54 13.36
CA VAL A 104 2.53 5.98 13.66
C VAL A 104 1.90 6.83 12.54
N ARG A 105 2.07 6.43 11.27
CA ARG A 105 1.47 7.12 10.12
C ARG A 105 -0.03 6.90 10.07
N PHE A 106 -0.50 5.70 10.43
CA PHE A 106 -1.94 5.45 10.57
C PHE A 106 -2.58 6.32 11.66
N LYS A 107 -1.92 6.48 12.81
CA LYS A 107 -2.40 7.39 13.85
C LYS A 107 -2.53 8.83 13.34
N LYS A 108 -1.53 9.32 12.59
CA LYS A 108 -1.58 10.64 11.94
C LYS A 108 -2.75 10.75 10.96
N TYR A 109 -2.98 9.74 10.12
CA TYR A 109 -4.12 9.66 9.22
C TYR A 109 -5.46 9.78 9.97
N LEU A 110 -5.64 8.98 11.03
CA LEU A 110 -6.88 8.96 11.81
C LEU A 110 -7.16 10.31 12.47
N THR A 111 -6.13 10.94 13.06
CA THR A 111 -6.25 12.29 13.63
C THR A 111 -6.65 13.30 12.57
N HIS A 112 -6.04 13.27 11.38
CA HIS A 112 -6.38 14.18 10.28
C HIS A 112 -7.83 14.00 9.81
N MET A 113 -8.32 12.77 9.75
CA MET A 113 -9.67 12.44 9.31
C MET A 113 -10.73 12.56 10.40
N GLY A 114 -10.37 12.96 11.63
CA GLY A 114 -11.30 13.03 12.76
C GLY A 114 -11.84 11.66 13.20
N MET A 115 -11.11 10.57 12.94
CA MET A 115 -11.53 9.21 13.25
C MET A 115 -10.92 8.72 14.56
N SER A 116 -11.67 7.91 15.31
CA SER A 116 -11.19 7.29 16.55
C SER A 116 -10.26 6.10 16.28
N PRO A 117 -9.07 6.02 16.90
CA PRO A 117 -8.22 4.83 16.85
C PRO A 117 -8.86 3.58 17.47
N MET A 118 -9.85 3.74 18.35
CA MET A 118 -10.51 2.60 19.01
C MET A 118 -11.50 1.87 18.10
N THR A 119 -11.94 2.51 17.02
CA THR A 119 -12.88 1.92 16.06
C THR A 119 -12.17 1.52 14.76
N ARG A 120 -10.84 1.55 14.75
CA ARG A 120 -10.04 1.45 13.52
C ARG A 120 -8.87 0.49 13.69
N ASP A 121 -8.78 -0.50 12.81
CA ASP A 121 -7.65 -1.43 12.74
C ASP A 121 -7.08 -1.48 11.31
N ALA A 122 -5.83 -1.07 11.16
CA ALA A 122 -5.13 -1.13 9.87
C ALA A 122 -4.70 -2.56 9.49
N ALA A 123 -4.61 -3.48 10.45
CA ALA A 123 -4.23 -4.87 10.22
C ALA A 123 -5.42 -5.71 9.74
N GLN A 124 -6.66 -5.32 10.06
CA GLN A 124 -7.88 -6.09 9.78
C GLN A 124 -7.96 -6.65 8.34
N PRO A 125 -7.79 -5.86 7.26
CA PRO A 125 -7.83 -6.40 5.90
C PRO A 125 -6.72 -7.42 5.64
N TYR A 126 -5.52 -7.15 6.13
CA TYR A 126 -4.36 -8.02 5.93
C TYR A 126 -4.58 -9.36 6.64
N VAL A 127 -5.03 -9.33 7.90
CA VAL A 127 -5.31 -10.53 8.70
C VAL A 127 -6.44 -11.34 8.06
N ALA A 128 -7.54 -10.70 7.66
CA ALA A 128 -8.66 -11.38 7.01
C ALA A 128 -8.24 -12.09 5.71
N ILE A 129 -7.46 -11.41 4.85
CA ILE A 129 -6.94 -12.01 3.61
C ILE A 129 -6.02 -13.19 3.93
N ARG A 130 -5.07 -13.03 4.86
CA ARG A 130 -4.16 -14.12 5.25
C ARG A 130 -4.93 -15.35 5.73
N SER A 131 -5.84 -15.17 6.69
CA SER A 131 -6.65 -16.26 7.23
C SER A 131 -7.49 -16.95 6.15
N ALA A 132 -8.07 -16.19 5.23
CA ALA A 132 -8.87 -16.73 4.13
C ALA A 132 -8.03 -17.56 3.13
N LEU A 133 -6.80 -17.13 2.84
CA LEU A 133 -5.84 -17.86 2.00
C LEU A 133 -5.36 -19.15 2.67
N GLU A 134 -5.00 -19.08 3.95
CA GLU A 134 -4.55 -20.24 4.74
C GLU A 134 -5.64 -21.31 4.84
N ALA A 135 -6.91 -20.90 5.05
CA ALA A 135 -8.05 -21.81 5.08
C ALA A 135 -8.26 -22.58 3.76
N ARG A 136 -7.72 -22.10 2.64
CA ARG A 136 -7.76 -22.76 1.32
C ARG A 136 -6.45 -23.46 0.97
N HIS A 137 -5.56 -23.60 1.95
CA HIS A 137 -4.22 -24.15 1.79
C HIS A 137 -3.42 -23.43 0.69
N ILE A 138 -3.66 -22.13 0.51
CA ILE A 138 -2.84 -21.29 -0.37
C ILE A 138 -1.65 -20.81 0.44
N SER A 139 -0.46 -21.01 -0.09
CA SER A 139 0.76 -20.56 0.56
C SER A 139 0.86 -19.04 0.53
N VAL A 140 1.04 -18.43 1.69
CA VAL A 140 1.18 -16.99 1.84
C VAL A 140 2.66 -16.65 2.09
N VAL A 141 3.19 -15.70 1.32
CA VAL A 141 4.52 -15.13 1.52
C VAL A 141 4.35 -13.81 2.26
N GLU A 142 4.56 -13.84 3.57
CA GLU A 142 4.45 -12.67 4.44
C GLU A 142 5.73 -11.84 4.42
N VAL A 143 5.61 -10.55 4.11
CA VAL A 143 6.76 -9.63 4.04
C VAL A 143 6.76 -8.57 5.13
N LEU A 144 5.67 -8.42 5.89
CA LEU A 144 5.48 -7.33 6.83
C LEU A 144 6.56 -7.30 7.93
N ASP A 145 6.81 -8.45 8.58
CA ASP A 145 7.76 -8.49 9.69
C ASP A 145 9.19 -8.23 9.20
N ALA A 146 9.56 -8.76 8.04
CA ALA A 146 10.84 -8.47 7.40
C ALA A 146 11.00 -6.98 7.06
N LEU A 147 9.93 -6.33 6.55
CA LEU A 147 9.93 -4.89 6.28
C LEU A 147 10.08 -4.09 7.59
N ARG A 148 9.33 -4.42 8.64
CA ARG A 148 9.40 -3.74 9.94
C ARG A 148 10.76 -3.94 10.63
N ALA A 149 11.35 -5.13 10.53
CA ALA A 149 12.64 -5.46 11.12
C ALA A 149 13.80 -4.60 10.59
N THR A 150 13.66 -3.97 9.41
CA THR A 150 14.66 -3.02 8.91
C THR A 150 14.77 -1.76 9.77
N GLY A 151 13.71 -1.39 10.48
CA GLY A 151 13.61 -0.10 11.17
C GLY A 151 13.64 1.13 10.24
N ASP A 152 13.60 0.94 8.90
CA ASP A 152 13.68 2.06 7.96
C ASP A 152 12.33 2.80 7.94
N PRO A 153 12.32 4.11 8.28
CA PRO A 153 11.07 4.87 8.35
C PRO A 153 10.47 5.13 6.97
N GLN A 154 11.17 4.84 5.86
CA GLN A 154 10.75 5.17 4.49
C GLN A 154 11.13 4.05 3.49
N LEU A 155 10.33 2.98 3.47
CA LEU A 155 10.42 1.86 2.52
C LEU A 155 9.51 2.03 1.30
N VAL A 156 8.65 3.04 1.30
CA VAL A 156 7.83 3.48 0.16
C VAL A 156 8.34 4.81 -0.38
N PHE A 157 7.79 5.33 -1.45
CA PHE A 157 8.08 6.69 -1.89
C PHE A 157 7.37 7.75 -1.01
N TYR A 158 7.89 8.97 -0.97
CA TYR A 158 7.33 10.03 -0.09
C TYR A 158 5.94 10.52 -0.49
N ASN A 159 5.52 10.26 -1.72
CA ASN A 159 4.31 10.80 -2.34
C ASN A 159 3.53 9.73 -3.12
N ASP A 160 3.87 8.46 -2.87
CA ASP A 160 3.41 7.32 -3.62
C ASP A 160 3.52 6.08 -2.74
N ALA A 161 2.46 5.26 -2.70
CA ALA A 161 2.35 4.13 -1.79
C ALA A 161 3.13 2.90 -2.25
N HIS A 162 3.73 2.91 -3.45
CA HIS A 162 4.59 1.83 -3.90
C HIS A 162 5.88 1.79 -3.08
N PHE A 163 6.38 0.57 -2.88
CA PHE A 163 7.69 0.35 -2.28
C PHE A 163 8.79 1.01 -3.13
N ASN A 164 9.76 1.61 -2.46
CA ASN A 164 10.97 2.11 -3.11
C ASN A 164 12.00 0.97 -3.26
N ALA A 165 13.17 1.28 -3.79
CA ALA A 165 14.23 0.28 -4.01
C ALA A 165 14.62 -0.49 -2.73
N LYS A 166 14.60 0.16 -1.55
CA LYS A 166 14.89 -0.50 -0.27
C LYS A 166 13.78 -1.47 0.12
N GLY A 167 12.51 -1.05 0.02
CA GLY A 167 11.36 -1.91 0.28
C GLY A 167 11.33 -3.13 -0.64
N HIS A 168 11.54 -2.90 -1.95
CA HIS A 168 11.64 -3.98 -2.93
C HIS A 168 12.81 -4.93 -2.67
N LYS A 169 13.96 -4.44 -2.20
CA LYS A 169 15.10 -5.31 -1.83
C LYS A 169 14.74 -6.29 -0.71
N VAL A 170 14.00 -5.84 0.30
CA VAL A 170 13.53 -6.71 1.40
C VAL A 170 12.53 -7.73 0.88
N ILE A 171 11.52 -7.27 0.13
CA ILE A 171 10.48 -8.14 -0.46
C ILE A 171 11.13 -9.20 -1.36
N ALA A 172 12.04 -8.81 -2.23
CA ALA A 172 12.73 -9.72 -3.14
C ALA A 172 13.54 -10.78 -2.39
N LYS A 173 14.16 -10.43 -1.26
CA LYS A 173 14.84 -11.42 -0.41
C LYS A 173 13.85 -12.45 0.14
N VAL A 174 12.75 -12.01 0.74
CA VAL A 174 11.73 -12.91 1.33
C VAL A 174 11.13 -13.82 0.26
N VAL A 175 10.78 -13.25 -0.90
CA VAL A 175 10.25 -14.03 -2.04
C VAL A 175 11.29 -15.00 -2.57
N GLY A 176 12.55 -14.58 -2.71
CA GLY A 176 13.64 -15.45 -3.17
C GLY A 176 13.88 -16.63 -2.23
N ASP A 177 13.89 -16.40 -0.92
CA ASP A 177 14.01 -17.45 0.10
C ASP A 177 12.83 -18.43 0.00
N TRP A 178 11.60 -17.95 -0.20
CA TRP A 178 10.41 -18.80 -0.38
C TRP A 178 10.48 -19.65 -1.65
N VAL A 179 10.85 -19.04 -2.79
CA VAL A 179 11.01 -19.77 -4.05
C VAL A 179 12.09 -20.84 -3.94
N GLY A 180 13.20 -20.56 -3.25
CA GLY A 180 14.31 -21.49 -3.06
C GLY A 180 14.03 -22.69 -2.14
N THR A 181 12.86 -22.73 -1.47
CA THR A 181 12.45 -23.84 -0.58
C THR A 181 11.44 -24.80 -1.22
N ARG A 182 11.15 -24.64 -2.51
CA ARG A 182 10.19 -25.44 -3.28
C ARG A 182 10.87 -26.15 -4.44
#